data_AF-B0CU73-F1
#
_entry.id   AF-B0CU73-F1
#
_cell.length_a   1.000
_cell.length_b   1.000
_cell.length_c   1.000
_cell.angle_alpha   90.00
_cell.angle_beta   90.00
_cell.angle_gamma   90.00
#
_symmetry.space_group_name_H-M   'P 1'
#
loop_
_entity.id
_entity.type
_entity.pdbx_description
1 polymer ?
#
loop_
_entity_poly.entity_id
_entity_poly.type
_entity_poly.pdbx_seq_one_letter_code
_entity_poly.pdbx_strand_id
1 'polypeptide(L)'
;MDSLNVYGEDSDIQSDTVDGVDRYGVGSSPVSGSVVRDHPATTMPATPIRLNCVIDDERDVFIVSLDPQETVSDLKKQIKRERKNRIPERVDTPTLQLWKPSKADIDAGPEDTLIERIRSLGSDISEFAARLDGYKTVSSIFSDEPLHSQIHIIIRIPDADSPPRLTHQQTKTIMAEALAGFEKYFALLASGELDARLDSIRPEDKLTELGVGLPLNPILLLHDLGKHLDQKRIEDLFKPNTHGFCTITFVVLRHLFNVSGSGTASGSNDFMVATEMLQSMSSWHADPPDSFSKRTAVCRIFAMLLCARFVILAQLVKQFSANTNIADARRRWVLAQVLPPCLEGHTEDLFVTVLRAFRNADTEIMLRIANELWHDITTTRKDLFPEGKKGFFIVIDEAQVAANKLNCFPSTSGSMLHAILREMVQLFQSSRIFNKIILSGTGLSMGMVGDATGCLSAKAVPTLVQQVFSNIGCFKGQDPTQEAYIRRYLTLSDNDISDRRLLERMKLWFSGRYRLTASLIEIFLHSEDVPRHRVLTSFAERLTGFKITDAIEVNKKFLPIWI
;
A
#
# COMPACT_ATOMS: atom_id res chain seq x y z
N MET A 1 -29.91 50.14 23.65
CA MET A 1 -31.08 50.22 22.76
C MET A 1 -30.95 49.10 21.75
N ASP A 2 -32.07 48.42 21.56
CA ASP A 2 -32.34 47.31 20.64
C ASP A 2 -31.91 45.89 21.09
N SER A 3 -32.84 45.38 21.89
CA SER A 3 -33.26 44.01 22.17
C SER A 3 -33.45 43.12 20.92
N LEU A 4 -33.25 41.81 21.07
CA LEU A 4 -34.28 40.80 20.75
C LEU A 4 -33.92 39.37 21.22
N ASN A 5 -34.69 38.93 22.22
CA ASN A 5 -35.25 37.60 22.54
C ASN A 5 -34.51 36.32 22.12
N VAL A 6 -34.19 35.52 23.16
CA VAL A 6 -34.08 34.05 23.08
C VAL A 6 -35.16 33.47 24.00
N TYR A 7 -36.11 32.73 23.42
CA TYR A 7 -36.98 31.78 24.13
C TYR A 7 -36.29 30.43 24.16
N GLY A 8 -36.31 29.77 25.32
CA GLY A 8 -35.81 28.41 25.51
C GLY A 8 -36.86 27.35 25.23
N GLU A 9 -36.44 26.09 25.38
CA GLU A 9 -37.26 25.01 25.94
C GLU A 9 -36.36 23.83 26.31
N ASP A 10 -36.37 23.51 27.61
CA ASP A 10 -35.81 22.30 28.21
C ASP A 10 -36.73 21.12 27.95
N SER A 11 -36.17 19.93 27.72
CA SER A 11 -36.88 18.67 27.96
C SER A 11 -35.95 17.60 28.52
N ASP A 12 -36.18 17.30 29.79
CA ASP A 12 -35.66 16.16 30.53
C ASP A 12 -36.26 14.85 30.00
N ILE A 13 -35.42 13.83 29.84
CA ILE A 13 -35.87 12.44 29.67
C ILE A 13 -35.25 11.60 30.79
N GLN A 14 -36.12 11.20 31.73
CA GLN A 14 -35.90 10.15 32.71
C GLN A 14 -35.74 8.79 32.01
N SER A 15 -34.80 7.96 32.48
CA SER A 15 -34.71 6.54 32.12
C SER A 15 -34.98 5.70 33.36
N ASP A 16 -36.10 4.97 33.31
CA ASP A 16 -36.49 3.98 34.30
C ASP A 16 -35.82 2.64 34.00
N THR A 17 -35.13 2.11 35.02
CA THR A 17 -34.70 0.72 35.16
C THR A 17 -35.88 -0.16 35.55
N VAL A 18 -36.07 -1.30 34.86
CA VAL A 18 -36.94 -2.38 35.30
C VAL A 18 -36.20 -3.71 35.27
N ASP A 19 -36.07 -4.31 36.45
CA ASP A 19 -35.71 -5.70 36.72
C ASP A 19 -36.78 -6.67 36.20
N GLY A 20 -36.35 -7.86 35.73
CA GLY A 20 -37.25 -8.93 35.32
C GLY A 20 -36.59 -10.30 35.37
N VAL A 21 -36.94 -11.06 36.40
CA VAL A 21 -36.42 -12.34 36.86
C VAL A 21 -37.23 -13.54 36.30
N ASP A 22 -36.55 -14.68 36.15
CA ASP A 22 -37.01 -16.08 36.05
C ASP A 22 -37.83 -16.58 34.83
N ARG A 23 -37.39 -17.70 34.23
CA ARG A 23 -37.88 -19.06 34.61
C ARG A 23 -37.23 -20.20 33.79
N TYR A 24 -36.82 -21.22 34.55
CA TYR A 24 -36.51 -22.58 34.10
C TYR A 24 -37.73 -23.29 33.51
N GLY A 25 -37.49 -24.14 32.50
CA GLY A 25 -38.48 -25.06 31.95
C GLY A 25 -37.82 -26.24 31.25
N VAL A 26 -37.56 -27.30 32.04
CA VAL A 26 -37.13 -28.64 31.59
C VAL A 26 -38.31 -29.35 30.96
N GLY A 27 -38.11 -29.98 29.79
CA GLY A 27 -39.13 -30.80 29.12
C GLY A 27 -38.49 -31.85 28.23
N SER A 28 -38.19 -33.01 28.81
CA SER A 28 -37.72 -34.22 28.14
C SER A 28 -38.91 -35.05 27.65
N SER A 29 -38.92 -35.44 26.37
CA SER A 29 -39.77 -36.52 25.85
C SER A 29 -38.96 -37.40 24.89
N PRO A 30 -39.08 -38.74 24.98
CA PRO A 30 -38.34 -39.66 24.13
C PRO A 30 -39.12 -39.92 22.83
N VAL A 31 -38.47 -39.67 21.69
CA VAL A 31 -39.02 -40.03 20.37
C VAL A 31 -38.45 -41.39 19.96
N SER A 32 -39.35 -42.36 19.81
CA SER A 32 -39.10 -43.69 19.26
C SER A 32 -38.40 -43.62 17.90
N GLY A 33 -37.30 -44.36 17.79
CA GLY A 33 -36.58 -44.55 16.54
C GLY A 33 -37.38 -45.40 15.55
N SER A 34 -37.65 -44.84 14.37
CA SER A 34 -37.92 -45.59 13.15
C SER A 34 -36.75 -45.37 12.20
N VAL A 35 -35.93 -46.40 11.98
CA VAL A 35 -34.85 -46.38 11.00
C VAL A 35 -35.49 -46.49 9.61
N VAL A 36 -35.76 -45.34 9.00
CA VAL A 36 -36.06 -45.23 7.57
C VAL A 36 -34.72 -45.27 6.85
N ARG A 37 -34.51 -46.30 6.03
CA ARG A 37 -33.39 -46.35 5.09
C ARG A 37 -33.68 -45.33 3.99
N ASP A 38 -33.13 -44.13 4.12
CA ASP A 38 -33.13 -43.14 3.05
C ASP A 38 -32.35 -43.71 1.85
N HIS A 39 -33.08 -44.10 0.81
CA HIS A 39 -32.49 -44.29 -0.49
C HIS A 39 -31.97 -42.92 -0.96
N PRO A 40 -30.71 -42.81 -1.40
CA PRO A 40 -30.18 -41.54 -1.91
C PRO A 40 -31.08 -41.12 -3.07
N ALA A 41 -31.79 -40.01 -2.89
CA ALA A 41 -32.65 -39.46 -3.92
C ALA A 41 -31.79 -39.28 -5.17
N THR A 42 -32.08 -40.11 -6.19
CA THR A 42 -31.46 -40.03 -7.51
C THR A 42 -31.70 -38.61 -8.03
N THR A 43 -30.69 -37.76 -7.86
CA THR A 43 -30.75 -36.36 -8.24
C THR A 43 -30.74 -36.37 -9.77
N MET A 44 -31.86 -35.97 -10.37
CA MET A 44 -31.97 -35.83 -11.82
C MET A 44 -30.80 -34.96 -12.30
N PRO A 45 -30.05 -35.38 -13.33
CA PRO A 45 -28.92 -34.60 -13.82
C PRO A 45 -29.41 -33.21 -14.22
N ALA A 46 -28.74 -32.17 -13.72
CA ALA A 46 -29.12 -30.79 -13.98
C ALA A 46 -28.98 -30.50 -15.49
N THR A 47 -29.98 -29.84 -16.07
CA THR A 47 -29.95 -29.44 -17.48
C THR A 47 -28.77 -28.48 -17.70
N PRO A 48 -27.91 -28.70 -18.72
CA PRO A 48 -26.82 -27.79 -19.04
C PRO A 48 -27.33 -26.37 -19.35
N ILE A 49 -26.66 -25.36 -18.80
CA ILE A 49 -26.94 -23.94 -19.11
C ILE A 49 -26.33 -23.62 -20.47
N ARG A 50 -27.06 -22.87 -21.30
CA ARG A 50 -26.61 -22.40 -22.61
C ARG A 50 -26.38 -20.90 -22.57
N LEU A 51 -25.14 -20.46 -22.76
CA LEU A 51 -24.75 -19.06 -22.72
C LEU A 51 -24.33 -18.59 -24.11
N ASN A 52 -25.10 -17.66 -24.68
CA ASN A 52 -24.63 -16.83 -25.79
C ASN A 52 -23.45 -15.94 -25.36
N CYS A 53 -22.34 -16.12 -26.06
CA CYS A 53 -21.06 -15.45 -25.83
C CYS A 53 -20.66 -14.67 -27.08
N VAL A 54 -19.96 -13.57 -26.89
CA VAL A 54 -19.35 -12.78 -27.99
C VAL A 54 -17.94 -12.38 -27.58
N ILE A 55 -16.99 -12.42 -28.53
CA ILE A 55 -15.65 -11.85 -28.32
C ILE A 55 -15.75 -10.35 -28.55
N ASP A 56 -15.12 -9.56 -27.68
CA ASP A 56 -15.07 -8.10 -27.80
C ASP A 56 -14.57 -7.70 -29.20
N ASP A 57 -15.21 -6.69 -29.79
CA ASP A 57 -15.02 -6.28 -31.18
C ASP A 57 -15.33 -7.32 -32.29
N GLU A 58 -15.92 -8.48 -31.96
CA GLU A 58 -16.43 -9.44 -32.93
C GLU A 58 -17.97 -9.39 -33.07
N ARG A 59 -18.48 -9.78 -34.24
CA ARG A 59 -19.93 -9.89 -34.52
C ARG A 59 -20.48 -11.30 -34.28
N ASP A 60 -19.60 -12.30 -34.30
CA ASP A 60 -19.98 -13.71 -34.30
C ASP A 60 -20.40 -14.15 -32.89
N VAL A 61 -21.70 -14.24 -32.64
CA VAL A 61 -22.23 -14.83 -31.40
C VAL A 61 -22.06 -16.36 -31.46
N PHE A 62 -21.72 -16.96 -30.33
CA PHE A 62 -21.66 -18.42 -30.19
C PHE A 62 -22.23 -18.89 -28.87
N ILE A 63 -22.63 -20.15 -28.83
CA ILE A 63 -23.26 -20.74 -27.66
C ILE A 63 -22.24 -21.64 -26.96
N VAL A 64 -22.11 -21.46 -25.65
CA VAL A 64 -21.36 -22.35 -24.78
C VAL A 64 -22.34 -23.08 -23.87
N SER A 65 -22.29 -24.41 -23.87
CA SER A 65 -23.10 -25.26 -23.00
C SER A 65 -22.23 -25.82 -21.87
N LEU A 66 -22.70 -25.72 -20.63
CA LEU A 66 -21.94 -26.12 -19.44
C LEU A 66 -22.83 -26.53 -18.27
N ASP A 67 -22.31 -27.34 -17.35
CA ASP A 67 -23.06 -27.76 -16.17
C ASP A 67 -23.24 -26.55 -15.22
N PRO A 68 -24.44 -26.34 -14.63
CA PRO A 68 -24.68 -25.21 -13.71
C PRO A 68 -23.70 -25.13 -12.52
N GLN A 69 -23.11 -26.26 -12.10
CA GLN A 69 -22.16 -26.34 -11.00
C GLN A 69 -20.71 -26.06 -11.42
N GLU A 70 -20.41 -25.99 -12.72
CA GLU A 70 -19.09 -25.62 -13.21
C GLU A 70 -18.75 -24.17 -12.88
N THR A 71 -17.45 -23.90 -12.72
CA THR A 71 -16.96 -22.58 -12.36
C THR A 71 -16.78 -21.68 -13.58
N VAL A 72 -16.65 -20.37 -13.38
CA VAL A 72 -16.25 -19.43 -14.43
C VAL A 72 -14.89 -19.81 -15.04
N SER A 73 -13.98 -20.43 -14.27
CA SER A 73 -12.71 -20.97 -14.80
C SER A 73 -12.95 -22.08 -15.83
N ASP A 74 -13.93 -22.96 -15.59
CA ASP A 74 -14.30 -24.02 -16.54
C ASP A 74 -15.02 -23.46 -17.76
N LEU A 75 -15.88 -22.45 -17.56
CA LEU A 75 -16.47 -21.67 -18.66
C LEU A 75 -15.39 -21.06 -19.56
N LYS A 76 -14.32 -20.47 -19.02
CA LYS A 76 -13.19 -19.96 -19.83
C LYS A 76 -12.53 -21.08 -20.66
N LYS A 77 -12.36 -22.28 -20.10
CA LYS A 77 -11.79 -23.44 -20.83
C LYS A 77 -12.70 -23.86 -21.97
N GLN A 78 -14.01 -23.91 -21.73
CA GLN A 78 -14.99 -24.26 -22.76
C GLN A 78 -15.02 -23.21 -23.86
N ILE A 79 -15.03 -21.91 -23.53
CA ILE A 79 -14.92 -20.80 -24.50
C ILE A 79 -13.67 -20.95 -25.38
N LYS A 80 -12.50 -21.22 -24.79
CA LYS A 80 -11.26 -21.42 -25.55
C LYS A 80 -11.35 -22.63 -26.49
N ARG A 81 -12.05 -23.70 -26.08
CA ARG A 81 -12.28 -24.90 -26.90
C ARG A 81 -13.20 -24.59 -28.08
N GLU A 82 -14.33 -23.92 -27.85
CA GLU A 82 -15.30 -23.55 -28.89
C GLU A 82 -14.73 -22.53 -29.90
N ARG A 83 -13.84 -21.64 -29.45
CA ARG A 83 -13.25 -20.58 -30.29
C ARG A 83 -11.74 -20.74 -30.50
N LYS A 84 -11.24 -21.98 -30.63
CA LYS A 84 -9.80 -22.26 -30.82
C LYS A 84 -9.17 -21.53 -32.01
N ASN A 85 -9.95 -21.23 -33.06
CA ASN A 85 -9.47 -20.53 -34.26
C ASN A 85 -9.40 -19.00 -34.09
N ARG A 86 -10.13 -18.44 -33.12
CA ARG A 86 -10.18 -16.99 -32.83
C ARG A 86 -9.30 -16.62 -31.64
N ILE A 87 -9.26 -17.48 -30.62
CA ILE A 87 -8.43 -17.30 -29.43
C ILE A 87 -7.06 -17.95 -29.68
N PRO A 88 -5.97 -17.17 -29.80
CA PRO A 88 -4.65 -17.72 -30.08
C PRO A 88 -4.24 -18.79 -29.06
N GLU A 89 -3.57 -19.86 -29.51
CA GLU A 89 -3.18 -20.97 -28.63
C GLU A 89 -2.31 -20.50 -27.44
N ARG A 90 -1.48 -19.46 -27.69
CA ARG A 90 -0.62 -18.77 -26.71
C ARG A 90 -1.36 -18.04 -25.58
N VAL A 91 -2.65 -17.71 -25.77
CA VAL A 91 -3.43 -17.02 -24.73
C VAL A 91 -3.82 -18.01 -23.66
N ASP A 92 -3.28 -17.87 -22.45
CA ASP A 92 -3.61 -18.77 -21.35
C ASP A 92 -5.08 -18.59 -20.93
N THR A 93 -5.80 -19.69 -20.73
CA THR A 93 -7.25 -19.69 -20.47
C THR A 93 -7.65 -18.80 -19.28
N PRO A 94 -6.93 -18.80 -18.13
CA PRO A 94 -7.24 -17.93 -17.00
C PRO A 94 -7.19 -16.43 -17.32
N THR A 95 -6.43 -16.04 -18.35
CA THR A 95 -6.24 -14.63 -18.75
C THR A 95 -7.40 -14.07 -19.58
N LEU A 96 -8.30 -14.92 -20.07
CA LEU A 96 -9.54 -14.46 -20.69
C LEU A 96 -10.38 -13.67 -19.67
N GLN A 97 -10.84 -12.49 -20.04
CA GLN A 97 -11.73 -11.71 -19.18
C GLN A 97 -13.18 -11.95 -19.63
N LEU A 98 -14.02 -12.40 -18.71
CA LEU A 98 -15.44 -12.63 -18.96
C LEU A 98 -16.26 -11.57 -18.24
N TRP A 99 -17.21 -10.99 -18.95
CA TRP A 99 -18.07 -9.92 -18.46
C TRP A 99 -19.53 -10.28 -18.68
N LYS A 100 -20.35 -10.15 -17.64
CA LYS A 100 -21.81 -10.30 -17.73
C LYS A 100 -22.46 -8.93 -17.86
N PRO A 101 -23.19 -8.63 -18.95
CA PRO A 101 -23.92 -7.38 -19.08
C PRO A 101 -24.85 -7.13 -17.88
N SER A 102 -24.77 -5.92 -17.31
CA SER A 102 -25.58 -5.50 -16.16
C SER A 102 -26.95 -4.98 -16.59
N LYS A 103 -27.07 -4.50 -17.83
CA LYS A 103 -28.34 -4.14 -18.47
C LYS A 103 -28.84 -5.37 -19.22
N ALA A 104 -30.07 -5.80 -18.91
CA ALA A 104 -30.56 -7.13 -19.23
C ALA A 104 -30.66 -7.44 -20.74
N ASP A 105 -30.64 -6.46 -21.64
CA ASP A 105 -31.10 -6.70 -23.02
C ASP A 105 -30.08 -6.27 -24.07
N ILE A 106 -28.97 -7.01 -24.19
CA ILE A 106 -28.16 -6.97 -25.42
C ILE A 106 -28.68 -8.08 -26.32
N ASP A 107 -29.54 -7.74 -27.27
CA ASP A 107 -30.00 -8.73 -28.25
C ASP A 107 -28.82 -9.28 -29.06
N ALA A 108 -28.75 -10.61 -29.12
CA ALA A 108 -27.75 -11.35 -29.89
C ALA A 108 -27.90 -11.13 -31.40
N GLY A 109 -29.10 -10.75 -31.85
CA GLY A 109 -29.38 -10.41 -33.25
C GLY A 109 -29.95 -9.00 -33.42
N PRO A 110 -29.89 -8.43 -34.64
CA PRO A 110 -29.12 -8.94 -35.78
C PRO A 110 -27.61 -8.71 -35.59
N GLU A 111 -26.78 -9.58 -36.18
CA GLU A 111 -25.32 -9.65 -35.96
C GLU A 111 -24.56 -8.43 -36.51
N ASP A 112 -25.04 -7.87 -37.62
CA ASP A 112 -24.42 -6.75 -38.33
C ASP A 112 -24.30 -5.47 -37.48
N THR A 113 -25.22 -5.31 -36.53
CA THR A 113 -25.36 -4.15 -35.64
C THR A 113 -24.94 -4.46 -34.20
N LEU A 114 -24.48 -5.68 -33.91
CA LEU A 114 -24.15 -6.11 -32.55
C LEU A 114 -23.03 -5.27 -31.91
N ILE A 115 -21.94 -5.03 -32.63
CA ILE A 115 -20.81 -4.24 -32.12
C ILE A 115 -21.25 -2.80 -31.82
N GLU A 116 -22.06 -2.20 -32.68
CA GLU A 116 -22.57 -0.85 -32.47
C GLU A 116 -23.49 -0.79 -31.25
N ARG A 117 -24.34 -1.81 -31.05
CA ARG A 117 -25.15 -1.93 -29.83
C ARG A 117 -24.28 -2.03 -28.58
N ILE A 118 -23.26 -2.90 -28.56
CA ILE A 118 -22.35 -3.06 -27.41
C ILE A 118 -21.62 -1.74 -27.13
N ARG A 119 -21.05 -1.10 -28.17
CA ARG A 119 -20.34 0.19 -28.03
C ARG A 119 -21.26 1.34 -27.62
N SER A 120 -22.55 1.28 -27.95
CA SER A 120 -23.53 2.30 -27.52
C SER A 120 -23.81 2.27 -26.01
N LEU A 121 -23.48 1.16 -25.33
CA LEU A 121 -23.70 1.02 -23.88
C LEU A 121 -22.62 1.70 -23.03
N GLY A 122 -21.45 1.95 -23.61
CA GLY A 122 -20.30 2.59 -22.97
C GLY A 122 -19.04 2.40 -23.82
N SER A 123 -18.04 3.26 -23.61
CA SER A 123 -16.75 3.14 -24.30
C SER A 123 -15.89 2.01 -23.74
N ASP A 124 -16.19 1.53 -22.53
CA ASP A 124 -15.53 0.39 -21.89
C ASP A 124 -16.58 -0.60 -21.35
N ILE A 125 -16.31 -1.91 -21.48
CA ILE A 125 -17.20 -2.98 -21.04
C ILE A 125 -17.57 -2.86 -19.55
N SER A 126 -16.66 -2.37 -18.70
CA SER A 126 -16.89 -2.25 -17.26
C SER A 126 -17.94 -1.20 -16.88
N GLU A 127 -18.32 -0.31 -17.79
CA GLU A 127 -19.39 0.67 -17.56
C GLU A 127 -20.78 0.04 -17.60
N PHE A 128 -20.94 -1.06 -18.34
CA PHE A 128 -22.23 -1.70 -18.58
C PHE A 128 -22.26 -3.21 -18.30
N ALA A 129 -21.14 -3.81 -17.90
CA ALA A 129 -21.04 -5.21 -17.55
C ALA A 129 -20.22 -5.42 -16.27
N ALA A 130 -20.57 -6.46 -15.52
CA ALA A 130 -19.84 -6.90 -14.33
C ALA A 130 -18.83 -7.99 -14.71
N ARG A 131 -17.57 -7.81 -14.32
CA ARG A 131 -16.53 -8.83 -14.51
C ARG A 131 -16.88 -10.08 -13.69
N LEU A 132 -16.71 -11.25 -14.30
CA LEU A 132 -16.95 -12.52 -13.62
C LEU A 132 -15.70 -13.01 -12.88
N ASP A 133 -15.89 -13.38 -11.62
CA ASP A 133 -14.84 -13.95 -10.78
C ASP A 133 -14.62 -15.42 -11.12
N GLY A 134 -13.38 -15.84 -11.32
CA GLY A 134 -13.04 -17.19 -11.79
C GLY A 134 -13.53 -18.35 -10.91
N TYR A 135 -13.78 -18.09 -9.62
CA TYR A 135 -14.17 -19.10 -8.63
C TYR A 135 -15.68 -19.25 -8.43
N LYS A 136 -16.50 -18.35 -8.98
CA LYS A 136 -17.97 -18.44 -8.86
C LYS A 136 -18.49 -19.57 -9.75
N THR A 137 -19.54 -20.24 -9.31
CA THR A 137 -20.27 -21.21 -10.16
C THR A 137 -21.17 -20.47 -11.12
N VAL A 138 -21.43 -21.08 -12.28
CA VAL A 138 -22.24 -20.46 -13.33
C VAL A 138 -23.69 -20.27 -12.87
N SER A 139 -24.25 -21.25 -12.15
CA SER A 139 -25.55 -21.13 -11.49
C SER A 139 -25.65 -19.97 -10.49
N SER A 140 -24.56 -19.63 -9.77
CA SER A 140 -24.58 -18.49 -8.84
C SER A 140 -24.60 -17.14 -9.56
N ILE A 141 -24.18 -17.11 -10.83
CA ILE A 141 -24.15 -15.90 -11.67
C ILE A 141 -25.44 -15.80 -12.50
N PHE A 142 -25.94 -16.94 -12.98
CA PHE A 142 -27.14 -17.08 -13.80
C PHE A 142 -28.15 -17.96 -13.04
N SER A 143 -28.78 -17.37 -12.03
CA SER A 143 -29.78 -18.07 -11.21
C SER A 143 -31.04 -18.43 -11.99
N ASP A 144 -31.38 -17.62 -12.99
CA ASP A 144 -32.50 -17.83 -13.90
C ASP A 144 -32.01 -18.38 -15.24
N GLU A 145 -32.91 -19.07 -15.96
CA GLU A 145 -32.61 -19.59 -17.29
C GLU A 145 -32.28 -18.43 -18.25
N PRO A 146 -31.05 -18.38 -18.80
CA PRO A 146 -30.64 -17.27 -19.66
C PRO A 146 -31.45 -17.23 -20.96
N LEU A 147 -31.97 -16.04 -21.32
CA LEU A 147 -32.81 -15.87 -22.50
C LEU A 147 -32.01 -16.13 -23.78
N HIS A 148 -32.49 -17.06 -24.61
CA HIS A 148 -31.79 -17.49 -25.83
C HIS A 148 -31.53 -16.38 -26.86
N SER A 149 -32.23 -15.25 -26.78
CA SER A 149 -32.05 -14.11 -27.68
C SER A 149 -31.01 -13.08 -27.20
N GLN A 150 -30.42 -13.24 -26.02
CA GLN A 150 -29.58 -12.21 -25.41
C GLN A 150 -28.11 -12.63 -25.31
N ILE A 151 -27.18 -11.67 -25.34
CA ILE A 151 -25.78 -11.88 -25.00
C ILE A 151 -25.63 -12.00 -23.49
N HIS A 152 -25.05 -13.11 -23.04
CA HIS A 152 -24.83 -13.38 -21.62
C HIS A 152 -23.40 -13.08 -21.19
N ILE A 153 -22.43 -13.27 -22.10
CA ILE A 153 -21.00 -13.13 -21.82
C ILE A 153 -20.31 -12.36 -22.94
N ILE A 154 -19.58 -11.31 -22.56
CA ILE A 154 -18.62 -10.62 -23.43
C ILE A 154 -17.22 -11.05 -23.03
N ILE A 155 -16.40 -11.46 -24.01
CA ILE A 155 -15.08 -12.05 -23.83
C ILE A 155 -14.03 -11.08 -24.34
N ARG A 156 -13.17 -10.57 -23.45
CA ARG A 156 -12.00 -9.80 -23.87
C ARG A 156 -10.79 -10.73 -23.92
N ILE A 157 -10.22 -10.88 -25.12
CA ILE A 157 -8.96 -11.60 -25.33
C ILE A 157 -7.82 -10.64 -24.99
N PRO A 158 -6.87 -11.01 -24.13
CA PRO A 158 -5.72 -10.15 -23.85
C PRO A 158 -4.87 -9.97 -25.11
N ASP A 159 -4.41 -8.73 -25.33
CA ASP A 159 -3.63 -8.37 -26.51
C ASP A 159 -2.46 -9.32 -26.73
N ALA A 160 -2.37 -9.83 -27.95
CA ALA A 160 -1.45 -10.89 -28.31
C ALA A 160 0.03 -10.44 -28.30
N ASP A 161 0.27 -9.12 -28.24
CA ASP A 161 1.58 -8.49 -28.10
C ASP A 161 2.03 -8.32 -26.64
N SER A 162 1.16 -8.65 -25.67
CA SER A 162 1.57 -8.74 -24.28
C SER A 162 2.45 -9.99 -24.09
N PRO A 163 3.67 -9.87 -23.53
CA PRO A 163 4.50 -11.03 -23.25
C PRO A 163 3.72 -12.03 -22.37
N PRO A 164 3.92 -13.35 -22.56
CA PRO A 164 3.16 -14.37 -21.84
C PRO A 164 3.28 -14.10 -20.34
N ARG A 165 2.12 -13.98 -19.69
CA ARG A 165 2.06 -13.71 -18.25
C ARG A 165 2.60 -14.92 -17.51
N LEU A 166 3.41 -14.68 -16.48
CA LEU A 166 3.95 -15.74 -15.64
C LEU A 166 2.80 -16.43 -14.90
N THR A 167 2.80 -17.75 -14.90
CA THR A 167 1.93 -18.55 -14.02
C THR A 167 2.27 -18.31 -12.55
N HIS A 168 1.43 -18.79 -11.63
CA HIS A 168 1.67 -18.66 -10.19
C HIS A 168 2.99 -19.32 -9.75
N GLN A 169 3.28 -20.52 -10.26
CA GLN A 169 4.52 -21.23 -9.95
C GLN A 169 5.75 -20.55 -10.56
N GLN A 170 5.66 -20.07 -11.80
CA GLN A 170 6.74 -19.31 -12.43
C GLN A 170 7.00 -17.99 -11.68
N THR A 171 5.94 -17.32 -11.24
CA THR A 171 6.02 -16.09 -10.43
C THR A 171 6.76 -16.39 -9.12
N LYS A 172 6.39 -17.46 -8.39
CA LYS A 172 7.09 -17.88 -7.16
C LYS A 172 8.56 -18.24 -7.41
N THR A 173 8.87 -18.87 -8.55
CA THR A 173 10.24 -19.23 -8.91
C THR A 173 11.10 -17.99 -9.16
N ILE A 174 10.62 -17.07 -10.00
CA ILE A 174 11.31 -15.80 -10.30
C ILE A 174 11.45 -14.93 -9.03
N MET A 175 10.49 -14.98 -8.11
CA MET A 175 10.63 -14.32 -6.80
C MET A 175 11.79 -14.90 -5.97
N ALA A 176 11.91 -16.23 -5.93
CA ALA A 176 13.01 -16.89 -5.21
C ALA A 176 14.36 -16.56 -5.85
N GLU A 177 14.44 -16.55 -7.17
CA GLU A 177 15.63 -16.14 -7.93
C GLU A 177 15.99 -14.67 -7.65
N ALA A 178 15.01 -13.77 -7.58
CA ALA A 178 15.25 -12.34 -7.30
C ALA A 178 15.72 -12.07 -5.85
N LEU A 179 15.44 -12.99 -4.92
CA LEU A 179 15.96 -12.94 -3.55
C LEU A 179 17.33 -13.60 -3.41
N ALA A 180 17.80 -14.33 -4.43
CA ALA A 180 19.07 -15.03 -4.38
C ALA A 180 20.23 -14.03 -4.23
N GLY A 181 21.14 -14.31 -3.31
CA GLY A 181 22.27 -13.44 -2.94
C GLY A 181 22.00 -12.53 -1.75
N PHE A 182 20.74 -12.38 -1.31
CA PHE A 182 20.38 -11.57 -0.13
C PHE A 182 20.21 -12.40 1.15
N GLU A 183 20.43 -13.71 1.12
CA GLU A 183 20.20 -14.61 2.25
C GLU A 183 21.04 -14.21 3.47
N LYS A 184 22.32 -13.90 3.25
CA LYS A 184 23.23 -13.45 4.32
C LYS A 184 22.73 -12.15 4.96
N TYR A 185 22.24 -11.21 4.15
CA TYR A 185 21.65 -9.98 4.66
C TYR A 185 20.45 -10.24 5.55
N PHE A 186 19.51 -11.08 5.11
CA PHE A 186 18.33 -11.41 5.92
C PHE A 186 18.71 -12.09 7.23
N ALA A 187 19.67 -13.02 7.20
CA ALA A 187 20.15 -13.70 8.40
C ALA A 187 20.76 -12.72 9.42
N LEU A 188 21.64 -11.81 8.97
CA LEU A 188 22.30 -10.83 9.83
C LEU A 188 21.35 -9.76 10.35
N LEU A 189 20.40 -9.32 9.51
CA LEU A 189 19.35 -8.42 9.95
C LEU A 189 18.45 -9.10 10.99
N ALA A 190 18.10 -10.36 10.78
CA ALA A 190 17.22 -11.12 11.66
C ALA A 190 17.89 -11.52 12.98
N SER A 191 19.20 -11.78 13.00
CA SER A 191 19.97 -12.06 14.22
C SER A 191 20.20 -10.80 15.07
N GLY A 192 20.15 -9.62 14.44
CA GLY A 192 20.45 -8.34 15.09
C GLY A 192 21.92 -7.96 15.02
N GLU A 193 22.76 -8.70 14.30
CA GLU A 193 24.16 -8.35 14.09
C GLU A 193 24.32 -6.99 13.39
N LEU A 194 23.34 -6.60 12.56
CA LEU A 194 23.30 -5.27 11.96
C LEU A 194 22.88 -4.16 12.94
N ASP A 195 22.28 -4.49 14.09
CA ASP A 195 21.76 -3.49 15.03
C ASP A 195 22.89 -2.59 15.55
N ALA A 196 24.06 -3.18 15.84
CA ALA A 196 25.24 -2.46 16.32
C ALA A 196 25.96 -1.62 15.25
N ARG A 197 25.83 -1.98 13.96
CA ARG A 197 26.29 -1.11 12.85
C ARG A 197 25.43 0.13 12.80
N LEU A 198 24.12 -0.06 12.91
CA LEU A 198 23.11 0.99 12.71
C LEU A 198 22.99 1.94 13.90
N ASP A 199 23.30 1.44 15.10
CA ASP A 199 23.49 2.27 16.28
C ASP A 199 24.89 2.90 16.35
N SER A 200 25.80 2.61 15.40
CA SER A 200 27.13 3.24 15.35
C SER A 200 27.07 4.55 14.58
N ILE A 201 27.64 5.60 15.17
CA ILE A 201 27.86 6.89 14.49
C ILE A 201 28.92 6.76 13.39
N ARG A 202 29.84 5.78 13.50
CA ARG A 202 30.88 5.46 12.52
C ARG A 202 30.77 3.97 12.16
N PRO A 203 30.01 3.59 11.11
CA PRO A 203 29.72 2.20 10.78
C PRO A 203 30.87 1.49 10.04
N GLU A 204 31.86 2.25 9.57
CA GLU A 204 32.92 1.80 8.65
C GLU A 204 33.79 0.68 9.22
N ASP A 205 33.94 0.60 10.55
CA ASP A 205 34.86 -0.35 11.20
C ASP A 205 34.28 -1.75 11.44
N LYS A 206 32.99 -2.00 11.15
CA LYS A 206 32.28 -3.17 11.73
C LYS A 206 31.88 -4.29 10.78
N LEU A 207 32.00 -4.16 9.47
CA LEU A 207 31.40 -5.14 8.55
C LEU A 207 32.23 -5.40 7.31
N THR A 208 33.16 -6.36 7.43
CA THR A 208 34.09 -6.71 6.35
C THR A 208 33.51 -7.74 5.36
N GLU A 209 32.34 -8.35 5.59
CA GLU A 209 31.89 -9.47 4.74
C GLU A 209 30.36 -9.61 4.64
N LEU A 210 29.64 -8.63 4.08
CA LEU A 210 28.18 -8.81 3.87
C LEU A 210 27.83 -9.54 2.57
N GLY A 211 28.71 -9.54 1.57
CA GLY A 211 28.36 -9.97 0.20
C GLY A 211 27.32 -9.07 -0.49
N VAL A 212 26.87 -8.02 0.21
CA VAL A 212 25.97 -6.98 -0.27
C VAL A 212 26.51 -5.61 0.13
N GLY A 213 26.32 -4.63 -0.74
CA GLY A 213 26.57 -3.23 -0.43
C GLY A 213 25.45 -2.67 0.44
N LEU A 214 25.80 -2.11 1.59
CA LEU A 214 24.90 -1.21 2.34
C LEU A 214 25.31 0.23 2.04
N PRO A 215 24.36 1.19 2.01
CA PRO A 215 24.69 2.60 1.93
C PRO A 215 25.72 2.98 3.00
N LEU A 216 26.78 3.69 2.58
CA LEU A 216 27.94 3.99 3.43
C LEU A 216 27.63 5.05 4.50
N ASN A 217 26.71 5.97 4.21
CA ASN A 217 26.43 7.10 5.08
C ASN A 217 25.49 6.66 6.22
N PRO A 218 25.95 6.63 7.49
CA PRO A 218 25.07 6.39 8.62
C PRO A 218 24.05 7.52 8.73
N ILE A 219 22.76 7.17 8.62
CA ILE A 219 21.69 8.16 8.72
C ILE A 219 21.38 8.32 10.21
N LEU A 220 21.71 9.47 10.80
CA LEU A 220 21.39 9.75 12.22
C LEU A 220 19.90 9.62 12.54
N LEU A 221 19.02 9.73 11.53
CA LEU A 221 17.58 9.48 11.64
C LEU A 221 17.25 8.04 12.05
N LEU A 222 18.16 7.09 11.81
CA LEU A 222 18.00 5.68 12.17
C LEU A 222 18.58 5.37 13.54
N HIS A 223 19.35 6.28 14.12
CA HIS A 223 19.88 6.10 15.46
C HIS A 223 18.72 6.15 16.47
N ASP A 224 18.67 5.17 17.36
CA ASP A 224 17.58 4.97 18.34
C ASP A 224 16.21 4.68 17.75
N LEU A 225 16.16 4.32 16.46
CA LEU A 225 14.97 3.77 15.84
C LEU A 225 14.47 2.62 16.72
N GLY A 226 13.28 2.77 17.30
CA GLY A 226 12.60 1.73 18.08
C GLY A 226 12.95 1.70 19.57
N LYS A 227 13.90 2.53 20.04
CA LYS A 227 14.30 2.54 21.45
C LYS A 227 13.36 3.34 22.36
N HIS A 228 12.62 4.30 21.80
CA HIS A 228 11.68 5.15 22.55
C HIS A 228 10.24 4.86 22.14
N LEU A 229 9.70 3.72 22.56
CA LEU A 229 8.32 3.33 22.24
C LEU A 229 7.33 4.08 23.13
N ASP A 230 6.68 5.11 22.58
CA ASP A 230 5.47 5.68 23.16
C ASP A 230 4.26 4.83 22.75
N GLN A 231 4.16 3.64 23.35
CA GLN A 231 3.12 2.64 23.02
C GLN A 231 1.71 3.21 23.21
N LYS A 232 1.51 4.07 24.22
CA LYS A 232 0.24 4.76 24.46
C LYS A 232 -0.12 5.66 23.29
N ARG A 233 0.80 6.51 22.84
CA ARG A 233 0.58 7.37 21.68
C ARG A 233 0.33 6.57 20.42
N ILE A 234 1.06 5.48 20.19
CA ILE A 234 0.82 4.56 19.08
C ILE A 234 -0.60 4.00 19.15
N GLU A 235 -1.04 3.52 20.32
CA GLU A 235 -2.40 3.01 20.52
C GLU A 235 -3.48 4.08 20.31
N ASP A 236 -3.21 5.31 20.73
CA ASP A 236 -4.10 6.46 20.54
C ASP A 236 -4.31 6.79 19.05
N LEU A 237 -3.32 6.54 18.18
CA LEU A 237 -3.50 6.65 16.72
C LEU A 237 -4.55 5.68 16.16
N PHE A 238 -4.88 4.62 16.90
CA PHE A 238 -5.78 3.58 16.45
C PHE A 238 -7.12 3.55 17.20
N LYS A 239 -7.40 4.54 18.06
CA LYS A 239 -8.70 4.70 18.73
C LYS A 239 -9.70 5.38 17.77
N PRO A 240 -10.87 4.76 17.51
CA PRO A 240 -11.96 5.46 16.84
C PRO A 240 -12.36 6.69 17.67
N ASN A 241 -12.65 7.81 17.01
CA ASN A 241 -13.20 9.05 17.60
C ASN A 241 -12.29 9.87 18.53
N THR A 242 -11.00 9.55 18.68
CA THR A 242 -10.06 10.53 19.24
C THR A 242 -9.75 11.58 18.19
N HIS A 243 -10.43 12.73 18.24
CA HIS A 243 -10.09 13.93 17.47
C HIS A 243 -8.71 14.44 17.94
N GLY A 244 -7.64 13.94 17.34
CA GLY A 244 -6.27 14.22 17.77
C GLY A 244 -5.29 14.11 16.63
N PHE A 245 -4.74 15.24 16.23
CA PHE A 245 -3.88 15.38 15.07
C PHE A 245 -2.49 14.69 15.24
N CYS A 246 -2.05 13.95 14.21
CA CYS A 246 -0.80 13.17 14.06
C CYS A 246 -0.17 13.13 12.64
N THR A 247 1.08 13.57 12.49
CA THR A 247 2.00 13.27 11.37
C THR A 247 3.06 12.32 11.90
N ILE A 248 3.14 11.08 11.45
CA ILE A 248 3.99 10.10 12.13
C ILE A 248 5.45 10.25 11.69
N THR A 249 6.31 10.78 12.56
CA THR A 249 7.73 10.42 12.53
C THR A 249 7.96 9.41 13.64
N PHE A 250 7.55 8.15 13.44
CA PHE A 250 7.92 7.08 14.35
C PHE A 250 7.94 5.69 13.72
N VAL A 251 8.90 4.96 14.27
CA VAL A 251 9.12 3.52 14.31
C VAL A 251 7.84 2.78 14.67
N VAL A 252 7.04 2.42 13.69
CA VAL A 252 6.05 1.37 13.86
C VAL A 252 6.03 0.55 12.60
N LEU A 253 6.18 -0.78 12.76
CA LEU A 253 5.87 -1.80 11.76
C LEU A 253 4.78 -1.28 10.84
N ARG A 254 5.09 -1.09 9.55
CA ARG A 254 4.24 -1.26 8.37
C ARG A 254 4.78 -0.38 7.24
N HIS A 255 4.52 -0.82 6.00
CA HIS A 255 5.32 -0.52 4.82
C HIS A 255 5.52 0.98 4.57
N LEU A 256 6.74 1.50 4.73
CA LEU A 256 7.20 2.83 4.33
C LEU A 256 7.41 2.85 2.82
N PHE A 257 6.49 3.41 2.05
CA PHE A 257 6.82 3.88 0.71
C PHE A 257 7.70 5.11 0.85
N ASN A 258 9.01 4.93 0.92
CA ASN A 258 9.90 6.07 0.84
C ASN A 258 9.98 6.47 -0.63
N VAL A 259 9.37 7.60 -0.96
CA VAL A 259 9.50 8.15 -2.31
C VAL A 259 10.67 9.13 -2.30
N SER A 260 11.86 8.59 -2.45
CA SER A 260 13.10 9.36 -2.48
C SER A 260 13.21 10.15 -3.80
N GLY A 261 13.41 11.47 -3.70
CA GLY A 261 13.88 12.29 -4.82
C GLY A 261 15.41 12.24 -4.93
N SER A 262 15.94 12.50 -6.12
CA SER A 262 17.38 12.46 -6.43
C SER A 262 18.22 13.28 -5.44
N GLY A 263 18.90 12.62 -4.50
CA GLY A 263 19.87 13.22 -3.60
C GLY A 263 19.81 12.64 -2.20
N THR A 264 20.77 11.77 -1.85
CA THR A 264 21.09 11.28 -0.48
C THR A 264 19.93 10.73 0.37
N ALA A 265 18.71 10.67 -0.16
CA ALA A 265 17.55 10.21 0.56
C ALA A 265 17.71 8.70 0.77
N SER A 266 17.71 8.32 2.03
CA SER A 266 17.72 6.94 2.43
C SER A 266 16.43 6.25 1.98
N GLY A 267 16.49 4.94 1.75
CA GLY A 267 15.35 4.11 1.36
C GLY A 267 15.44 3.56 -0.05
N SER A 268 14.51 2.67 -0.36
CA SER A 268 14.39 2.05 -1.68
C SER A 268 13.83 3.03 -2.71
N ASN A 269 14.27 2.91 -3.96
CA ASN A 269 13.72 3.67 -5.09
C ASN A 269 12.57 2.93 -5.81
N ASP A 270 12.04 1.84 -5.22
CA ASP A 270 11.00 0.99 -5.77
C ASP A 270 9.77 1.76 -6.26
N PHE A 271 9.26 2.75 -5.50
CA PHE A 271 8.13 3.55 -5.95
C PHE A 271 8.43 4.37 -7.21
N MET A 272 9.59 5.01 -7.28
CA MET A 272 9.97 5.80 -8.45
C MET A 272 10.14 4.91 -9.68
N VAL A 273 10.88 3.81 -9.54
CA VAL A 273 11.04 2.80 -10.60
C VAL A 273 9.68 2.26 -11.05
N ALA A 274 8.77 1.97 -10.11
CA ALA A 274 7.40 1.57 -10.41
C ALA A 274 6.64 2.62 -11.25
N THR A 275 6.76 3.91 -10.90
CA THR A 275 6.12 4.98 -11.68
C THR A 275 6.74 5.20 -13.05
N GLU A 276 8.05 4.99 -13.20
CA GLU A 276 8.74 5.02 -14.50
C GLU A 276 8.31 3.84 -15.37
N MET A 277 8.24 2.64 -14.77
CA MET A 277 7.72 1.44 -15.42
C MET A 277 6.29 1.65 -15.90
N LEU A 278 5.43 2.25 -15.07
CA LEU A 278 4.06 2.62 -15.43
C LEU A 278 4.03 3.48 -16.68
N GLN A 279 4.85 4.54 -16.72
CA GLN A 279 4.93 5.44 -17.88
C GLN A 279 5.45 4.73 -19.13
N SER A 280 6.27 3.68 -19.00
CA SER A 280 6.76 2.91 -20.15
C SER A 280 5.75 1.87 -20.70
N MET A 281 4.62 1.63 -20.02
CA MET A 281 3.65 0.61 -20.46
C MET A 281 2.88 1.10 -21.69
N SER A 282 2.72 0.25 -22.71
CA SER A 282 1.89 0.58 -23.88
C SER A 282 0.45 0.93 -23.48
N SER A 283 -0.12 0.23 -22.50
CA SER A 283 -1.44 0.50 -21.91
C SER A 283 -1.55 1.90 -21.28
N TRP A 284 -0.44 2.52 -20.91
CA TRP A 284 -0.42 3.89 -20.39
C TRP A 284 -0.62 4.95 -21.49
N HIS A 285 -0.15 4.64 -22.70
CA HIS A 285 -0.14 5.52 -23.87
C HIS A 285 -1.22 5.19 -24.91
N ALA A 286 -2.25 4.42 -24.54
CA ALA A 286 -3.37 4.13 -25.43
C ALA A 286 -3.99 5.43 -25.96
N ASP A 287 -4.27 5.49 -27.26
CA ASP A 287 -4.93 6.60 -27.95
C ASP A 287 -6.25 6.08 -28.58
N PRO A 288 -7.42 6.59 -28.19
CA PRO A 288 -7.65 7.65 -27.20
C PRO A 288 -7.25 7.22 -25.77
N PRO A 289 -6.93 8.17 -24.88
CA PRO A 289 -6.54 7.90 -23.50
C PRO A 289 -7.69 7.25 -22.73
N ASP A 290 -7.73 5.93 -22.77
CA ASP A 290 -8.68 5.14 -22.01
C ASP A 290 -8.31 5.16 -20.52
N SER A 291 -9.20 5.73 -19.71
CA SER A 291 -9.05 5.81 -18.26
C SER A 291 -8.97 4.43 -17.60
N PHE A 292 -9.62 3.42 -18.19
CA PHE A 292 -9.63 2.05 -17.67
C PHE A 292 -8.28 1.37 -17.87
N SER A 293 -7.69 1.50 -19.07
CA SER A 293 -6.35 1.02 -19.36
C SER A 293 -5.30 1.61 -18.40
N LYS A 294 -5.37 2.92 -18.13
CA LYS A 294 -4.48 3.58 -17.15
C LYS A 294 -4.68 3.04 -15.73
N ARG A 295 -5.92 2.86 -15.27
CA ARG A 295 -6.21 2.28 -13.95
C ARG A 295 -5.73 0.83 -13.85
N THR A 296 -5.87 0.04 -14.91
CA THR A 296 -5.38 -1.34 -14.97
C THR A 296 -3.85 -1.39 -14.86
N ALA A 297 -3.15 -0.51 -15.56
CA ALA A 297 -1.70 -0.38 -15.48
C ALA A 297 -1.23 0.05 -14.08
N VAL A 298 -1.93 0.99 -13.46
CA VAL A 298 -1.65 1.43 -12.08
C VAL A 298 -1.88 0.31 -11.07
N CYS A 299 -3.03 -0.37 -11.16
CA CYS A 299 -3.37 -1.50 -10.31
C CYS A 299 -2.29 -2.58 -10.38
N ARG A 300 -1.82 -2.88 -11.61
CA ARG A 300 -0.70 -3.80 -11.85
C ARG A 300 0.57 -3.35 -11.13
N ILE A 301 1.00 -2.10 -11.33
CA ILE A 301 2.23 -1.57 -10.74
C ILE A 301 2.18 -1.57 -9.22
N PHE A 302 1.05 -1.18 -8.63
CA PHE A 302 0.91 -1.21 -7.18
C PHE A 302 0.75 -2.62 -6.61
N ALA A 303 0.18 -3.57 -7.37
CA ALA A 303 0.23 -4.98 -7.02
C ALA A 303 1.68 -5.52 -7.03
N MET A 304 2.52 -5.10 -7.98
CA MET A 304 3.94 -5.45 -8.01
C MET A 304 4.67 -4.91 -6.77
N LEU A 305 4.48 -3.62 -6.44
CA LEU A 305 5.07 -3.00 -5.25
C LEU A 305 4.64 -3.68 -3.96
N LEU A 306 3.34 -3.97 -3.82
CA LEU A 306 2.79 -4.65 -2.67
C LEU A 306 3.36 -6.07 -2.52
N CYS A 307 3.40 -6.82 -3.62
CA CYS A 307 3.93 -8.18 -3.63
C CYS A 307 5.42 -8.19 -3.29
N ALA A 308 6.23 -7.33 -3.90
CA ALA A 308 7.66 -7.22 -3.61
C ALA A 308 7.94 -6.97 -2.12
N ARG A 309 7.19 -6.05 -1.51
CA ARG A 309 7.31 -5.74 -0.08
C ARG A 309 6.90 -6.90 0.81
N PHE A 310 5.82 -7.61 0.47
CA PHE A 310 5.42 -8.81 1.22
C PHE A 310 6.39 -9.97 1.06
N VAL A 311 7.01 -10.14 -0.10
CA VAL A 311 8.05 -11.16 -0.33
C VAL A 311 9.23 -10.93 0.59
N ILE A 312 9.74 -9.70 0.62
CA ILE A 312 10.88 -9.31 1.46
C ILE A 312 10.50 -9.43 2.94
N LEU A 313 9.30 -8.99 3.34
CA LEU A 313 8.82 -9.14 4.72
C LEU A 313 8.70 -10.62 5.11
N ALA A 314 8.13 -11.46 4.25
CA ALA A 314 7.97 -12.89 4.52
C ALA A 314 9.34 -13.55 4.68
N GLN A 315 10.31 -13.20 3.84
CA GLN A 315 11.67 -13.73 3.94
C GLN A 315 12.33 -13.31 5.26
N LEU A 316 12.19 -12.05 5.67
CA LEU A 316 12.72 -11.57 6.94
C LEU A 316 12.05 -12.25 8.15
N VAL A 317 10.73 -12.38 8.14
CA VAL A 317 9.96 -13.01 9.23
C VAL A 317 10.36 -14.48 9.42
N LYS A 318 10.63 -15.21 8.33
CA LYS A 318 11.12 -16.60 8.38
C LYS A 318 12.48 -16.74 9.07
N GLN A 319 13.31 -15.71 9.04
CA GLN A 319 14.64 -15.71 9.64
C GLN A 319 14.66 -15.27 11.10
N PHE A 320 13.59 -14.64 11.60
CA PHE A 320 13.55 -14.22 12.99
C PHE A 320 13.50 -15.43 13.93
N SER A 321 14.39 -15.42 14.94
CA SER A 321 14.37 -16.40 16.02
C SER A 321 13.04 -16.35 16.80
N ALA A 322 12.69 -17.44 17.48
CA ALA A 322 11.52 -17.50 18.37
C ALA A 322 11.58 -16.45 19.51
N ASN A 323 12.78 -16.01 19.87
CA ASN A 323 13.01 -15.03 20.94
C ASN A 323 13.02 -13.58 20.45
N THR A 324 12.91 -13.35 19.14
CA THR A 324 12.87 -11.99 18.58
C THR A 324 11.58 -11.32 19.04
N ASN A 325 11.70 -10.31 19.91
CA ASN A 325 10.54 -9.57 20.41
C ASN A 325 9.94 -8.68 19.32
N ILE A 326 8.71 -8.21 19.55
CA ILE A 326 7.99 -7.40 18.57
C ILE A 326 8.73 -6.10 18.22
N ALA A 327 9.36 -5.42 19.19
CA ALA A 327 10.03 -4.14 18.98
C ALA A 327 11.23 -4.28 18.04
N ASP A 328 12.05 -5.31 18.25
CA ASP A 328 13.22 -5.60 17.41
C ASP A 328 12.79 -6.01 16.00
N ALA A 329 11.76 -6.86 15.88
CA ALA A 329 11.19 -7.21 14.59
C ALA A 329 10.69 -5.95 13.84
N ARG A 330 10.03 -5.01 14.55
CA ARG A 330 9.59 -3.73 13.96
C ARG A 330 10.76 -2.91 13.45
N ARG A 331 11.75 -2.73 14.31
CA ARG A 331 12.96 -1.96 14.02
C ARG A 331 13.66 -2.53 12.78
N ARG A 332 13.90 -3.83 12.75
CA ARG A 332 14.57 -4.53 11.63
C ARG A 332 13.79 -4.45 10.32
N TRP A 333 12.46 -4.55 10.35
CA TRP A 333 11.65 -4.31 9.14
C TRP A 333 11.75 -2.86 8.62
N VAL A 334 11.76 -1.88 9.50
CA VAL A 334 11.96 -0.47 9.10
C VAL A 334 13.36 -0.29 8.51
N LEU A 335 14.38 -0.88 9.14
CA LEU A 335 15.76 -0.83 8.65
C LEU A 335 15.89 -1.43 7.24
N ALA A 336 15.23 -2.55 6.96
CA ALA A 336 15.22 -3.11 5.61
C ALA A 336 14.73 -2.11 4.55
N GLN A 337 13.73 -1.29 4.88
CA GLN A 337 13.12 -0.35 3.95
C GLN A 337 13.92 0.95 3.79
N VAL A 338 14.58 1.41 4.85
CA VAL A 338 15.35 2.67 4.84
C VAL A 338 16.80 2.45 4.40
N LEU A 339 17.34 1.24 4.56
CA LEU A 339 18.67 0.85 4.11
C LEU A 339 18.60 -0.48 3.35
N PRO A 340 17.90 -0.52 2.21
CA PRO A 340 17.84 -1.73 1.41
C PRO A 340 19.24 -2.03 0.85
N PRO A 341 19.70 -3.29 0.90
CA PRO A 341 20.99 -3.67 0.37
C PRO A 341 20.97 -3.73 -1.16
N CYS A 342 22.13 -3.56 -1.78
CA CYS A 342 22.37 -3.86 -3.20
C CYS A 342 23.33 -5.06 -3.31
N LEU A 343 23.17 -5.90 -4.33
CA LEU A 343 24.17 -6.93 -4.63
C LEU A 343 25.48 -6.26 -5.10
N GLU A 344 26.62 -6.92 -4.86
CA GLU A 344 27.91 -6.40 -5.29
C GLU A 344 27.96 -6.18 -6.81
N GLY A 345 28.35 -4.98 -7.24
CA GLY A 345 28.36 -4.59 -8.65
C GLY A 345 27.00 -4.20 -9.24
N HIS A 346 25.91 -4.25 -8.47
CA HIS A 346 24.58 -3.82 -8.89
C HIS A 346 24.22 -2.44 -8.32
N THR A 347 23.52 -1.64 -9.12
CA THR A 347 22.99 -0.34 -8.70
C THR A 347 21.59 -0.41 -8.08
N GLU A 348 20.92 -1.55 -8.23
CA GLU A 348 19.55 -1.76 -7.78
C GLU A 348 19.52 -2.35 -6.39
N ASP A 349 18.67 -1.78 -5.55
CA ASP A 349 18.43 -2.30 -4.22
C ASP A 349 17.51 -3.53 -4.25
N LEU A 350 17.44 -4.22 -3.11
CA LEU A 350 16.62 -5.42 -2.89
C LEU A 350 15.15 -5.25 -3.33
N PHE A 351 14.51 -4.11 -3.03
CA PHE A 351 13.11 -3.89 -3.35
C PHE A 351 12.93 -3.67 -4.85
N VAL A 352 13.82 -2.89 -5.48
CA VAL A 352 13.80 -2.67 -6.94
C VAL A 352 14.04 -3.99 -7.69
N THR A 353 14.99 -4.80 -7.23
CA THR A 353 15.32 -6.11 -7.82
C THR A 353 14.09 -7.02 -7.82
N VAL A 354 13.44 -7.18 -6.65
CA VAL A 354 12.24 -8.01 -6.51
C VAL A 354 11.05 -7.42 -7.28
N LEU A 355 10.87 -6.09 -7.26
CA LEU A 355 9.82 -5.40 -8.02
C LEU A 355 9.91 -5.73 -9.52
N ARG A 356 11.11 -5.63 -10.11
CA ARG A 356 11.32 -5.88 -11.54
C ARG A 356 11.12 -7.33 -11.93
N ALA A 357 11.35 -8.27 -11.00
CA ALA A 357 11.05 -9.68 -11.20
C ALA A 357 9.56 -9.91 -11.51
N PHE A 358 8.66 -9.08 -10.97
CA PHE A 358 7.22 -9.14 -11.22
C PHE A 358 6.76 -8.50 -12.54
N ARG A 359 7.65 -7.92 -13.35
CA ARG A 359 7.25 -7.17 -14.57
C ARG A 359 6.35 -7.96 -15.52
N ASN A 360 6.48 -9.28 -15.55
CA ASN A 360 5.72 -10.19 -16.43
C ASN A 360 4.62 -10.97 -15.68
N ALA A 361 4.50 -10.83 -14.36
CA ALA A 361 3.48 -11.55 -13.58
C ALA A 361 2.08 -10.98 -13.82
N ASP A 362 1.05 -11.81 -13.72
CA ASP A 362 -0.34 -11.33 -13.81
C ASP A 362 -0.75 -10.58 -12.52
N THR A 363 -1.60 -9.55 -12.66
CA THR A 363 -2.05 -8.72 -11.52
C THR A 363 -2.82 -9.53 -10.49
N GLU A 364 -3.72 -10.42 -10.91
CA GLU A 364 -4.50 -11.25 -10.01
C GLU A 364 -3.59 -12.27 -9.30
N ILE A 365 -2.62 -12.82 -10.02
CA ILE A 365 -1.61 -13.72 -9.45
C ILE A 365 -0.78 -13.01 -8.37
N MET A 366 -0.32 -11.78 -8.62
CA MET A 366 0.44 -11.01 -7.64
C MET A 366 -0.37 -10.69 -6.38
N LEU A 367 -1.62 -10.27 -6.53
CA LEU A 367 -2.51 -10.00 -5.40
C LEU A 367 -2.84 -11.29 -4.61
N ARG A 368 -3.01 -12.42 -5.29
CA ARG A 368 -3.19 -13.72 -4.64
C ARG A 368 -1.95 -14.11 -3.84
N ILE A 369 -0.75 -13.99 -4.43
CA ILE A 369 0.53 -14.26 -3.74
C ILE A 369 0.71 -13.34 -2.53
N ALA A 370 0.39 -12.04 -2.65
CA ALA A 370 0.46 -11.10 -1.53
C ALA A 370 -0.44 -11.54 -0.36
N ASN A 371 -1.66 -12.03 -0.66
CA ASN A 371 -2.57 -12.57 0.36
C ASN A 371 -2.04 -13.87 1.00
N GLU A 372 -1.51 -14.80 0.19
CA GLU A 372 -0.87 -16.04 0.68
C GLU A 372 0.29 -15.71 1.62
N LEU A 373 1.21 -14.82 1.21
CA LEU A 373 2.37 -14.42 2.02
C LEU A 373 1.95 -13.74 3.32
N TRP A 374 0.92 -12.88 3.28
CA TRP A 374 0.38 -12.25 4.49
C TRP A 374 -0.21 -13.29 5.45
N HIS A 375 -0.95 -14.27 4.93
CA HIS A 375 -1.47 -15.37 5.73
C HIS A 375 -0.33 -16.20 6.35
N ASP A 376 0.70 -16.53 5.58
CA ASP A 376 1.87 -17.27 6.06
C ASP A 376 2.64 -16.50 7.14
N ILE A 377 2.86 -15.19 6.97
CA ILE A 377 3.52 -14.33 7.96
C ILE A 377 2.76 -14.36 9.30
N THR A 378 1.44 -14.15 9.24
CA THR A 378 0.60 -14.05 10.43
C THR A 378 0.42 -15.38 11.15
N THR A 379 0.36 -16.48 10.41
CA THR A 379 0.26 -17.83 11.00
C THR A 379 1.59 -18.30 11.58
N THR A 380 2.72 -18.01 10.93
CA THR A 380 4.06 -18.43 11.38
C THR A 380 4.52 -17.70 12.63
N ARG A 381 4.23 -16.39 12.75
CA ARG A 381 4.68 -15.54 13.85
C ARG A 381 3.53 -14.81 14.54
N LYS A 382 2.59 -15.57 15.10
CA LYS A 382 1.45 -15.03 15.86
C LYS A 382 1.88 -14.16 17.04
N ASP A 383 3.07 -14.38 17.59
CA ASP A 383 3.66 -13.54 18.64
C ASP A 383 4.01 -12.12 18.15
N LEU A 384 4.43 -11.99 16.89
CA LEU A 384 4.69 -10.70 16.23
C LEU A 384 3.41 -10.07 15.68
N PHE A 385 2.43 -10.92 15.32
CA PHE A 385 1.16 -10.55 14.71
C PHE A 385 -0.03 -11.16 15.47
N PRO A 386 -0.30 -10.74 16.72
CA PRO A 386 -1.32 -11.37 17.57
C PRO A 386 -2.72 -11.29 16.97
N GLU A 387 -3.38 -12.46 16.89
CA GLU A 387 -4.77 -12.61 16.43
C GLU A 387 -5.73 -11.78 17.29
N GLY A 388 -6.81 -11.28 16.69
CA GLY A 388 -7.85 -10.52 17.39
C GLY A 388 -7.55 -9.02 17.64
N LYS A 389 -6.31 -8.56 17.44
CA LYS A 389 -5.98 -7.13 17.47
C LYS A 389 -6.01 -6.56 16.04
N LYS A 390 -7.07 -5.82 15.72
CA LYS A 390 -7.23 -4.84 14.62
C LYS A 390 -6.21 -5.02 13.47
N GLY A 391 -6.64 -5.58 12.34
CA GLY A 391 -5.90 -5.89 11.09
C GLY A 391 -4.68 -5.03 10.63
N PHE A 392 -4.07 -5.43 9.51
CA PHE A 392 -2.85 -4.81 9.01
C PHE A 392 -3.10 -3.38 8.54
N PHE A 393 -2.18 -2.45 8.76
CA PHE A 393 -2.29 -1.06 8.30
C PHE A 393 -1.12 -0.77 7.38
N ILE A 394 -1.22 0.25 6.56
CA ILE A 394 -0.16 0.68 5.66
C ILE A 394 0.14 2.16 5.88
N VAL A 395 1.41 2.55 5.76
CA VAL A 395 1.86 3.93 5.92
C VAL A 395 2.47 4.40 4.61
N ILE A 396 1.76 5.23 3.87
CA ILE A 396 2.34 5.89 2.70
C ILE A 396 3.08 7.12 3.24
N ASP A 397 4.39 6.97 3.45
CA ASP A 397 5.26 8.07 3.87
C ASP A 397 5.68 8.92 2.66
N GLU A 398 6.04 10.18 2.92
CA GLU A 398 6.24 11.19 1.88
C GLU A 398 5.16 11.16 0.78
N ALA A 399 3.90 10.95 1.19
CA ALA A 399 2.75 10.77 0.31
C ALA A 399 2.54 11.97 -0.63
N GLN A 400 3.05 13.16 -0.30
CA GLN A 400 3.01 14.30 -1.20
C GLN A 400 3.78 14.04 -2.50
N VAL A 401 4.77 13.16 -2.50
CA VAL A 401 5.46 12.82 -3.75
C VAL A 401 4.52 12.06 -4.68
N ALA A 402 3.76 11.09 -4.16
CA ALA A 402 2.71 10.43 -4.92
C ALA A 402 1.55 11.40 -5.26
N ALA A 403 1.21 12.34 -4.38
CA ALA A 403 0.16 13.34 -4.61
C ALA A 403 0.54 14.37 -5.69
N ASN A 404 1.82 14.55 -5.96
CA ASN A 404 2.31 15.46 -7.01
C ASN A 404 2.72 14.72 -8.29
N LYS A 405 2.56 13.39 -8.34
CA LYS A 405 2.95 12.55 -9.47
C LYS A 405 1.74 12.11 -10.28
N LEU A 406 1.90 12.16 -11.61
CA LEU A 406 0.98 11.60 -12.61
C LEU A 406 -0.47 12.07 -12.44
N ASN A 407 -0.69 13.39 -12.50
CA ASN A 407 -2.00 14.04 -12.46
C ASN A 407 -2.78 13.82 -13.76
N CYS A 408 -3.20 12.58 -14.02
CA CYS A 408 -3.79 12.18 -15.31
C CYS A 408 -5.00 11.24 -15.18
N PHE A 409 -5.48 11.00 -13.96
CA PHE A 409 -6.64 10.15 -13.71
C PHE A 409 -7.91 10.98 -13.65
N PRO A 410 -8.85 10.85 -14.60
CA PRO A 410 -10.05 11.68 -14.59
C PRO A 410 -10.93 11.38 -13.38
N SER A 411 -11.51 12.44 -12.83
CA SER A 411 -12.60 12.36 -11.87
C SER A 411 -13.83 11.70 -12.49
N THR A 412 -14.76 11.23 -11.67
CA THR A 412 -16.06 10.72 -12.15
C THR A 412 -16.84 11.78 -12.94
N SER A 413 -16.61 13.07 -12.66
CA SER A 413 -17.19 14.19 -13.39
C SER A 413 -16.42 14.57 -14.66
N GLY A 414 -15.25 13.96 -14.92
CA GLY A 414 -14.35 14.30 -16.02
C GLY A 414 -13.65 15.67 -15.91
N SER A 415 -14.01 16.50 -14.93
CA SER A 415 -13.55 17.89 -14.83
C SER A 415 -12.22 18.08 -14.10
N MET A 416 -11.76 17.08 -13.34
CA MET A 416 -10.54 17.17 -12.53
C MET A 416 -9.66 15.96 -12.79
N LEU A 417 -8.35 16.18 -12.89
CA LEU A 417 -7.36 15.10 -12.93
C LEU A 417 -6.81 14.86 -11.52
N HIS A 418 -6.76 13.61 -11.12
CA HIS A 418 -6.23 13.18 -9.84
C HIS A 418 -4.82 12.62 -9.99
N ALA A 419 -4.06 12.72 -8.90
CA ALA A 419 -2.72 12.17 -8.77
C ALA A 419 -2.74 10.66 -8.54
N ILE A 420 -1.59 10.00 -8.75
CA ILE A 420 -1.46 8.56 -8.55
C ILE A 420 -1.68 8.12 -7.09
N LEU A 421 -1.50 9.02 -6.11
CA LEU A 421 -1.80 8.72 -4.70
C LEU A 421 -3.23 8.23 -4.50
N ARG A 422 -4.21 8.80 -5.22
CA ARG A 422 -5.61 8.38 -5.12
C ARG A 422 -5.80 6.92 -5.52
N GLU A 423 -5.25 6.54 -6.66
CA GLU A 423 -5.34 5.18 -7.19
C GLU A 423 -4.62 4.17 -6.27
N MET A 424 -3.51 4.59 -5.66
CA MET A 424 -2.77 3.80 -4.66
C MET A 424 -3.64 3.51 -3.42
N VAL A 425 -4.27 4.56 -2.87
CA VAL A 425 -5.17 4.45 -1.70
C VAL A 425 -6.34 3.53 -2.04
N GLN A 426 -6.96 3.70 -3.21
CA GLN A 426 -8.10 2.90 -3.65
C GLN A 426 -7.74 1.40 -3.77
N LEU A 427 -6.58 1.07 -4.33
CA LEU A 427 -6.12 -0.32 -4.42
C LEU A 427 -5.94 -0.94 -3.04
N PHE A 428 -5.23 -0.26 -2.13
CA PHE A 428 -4.93 -0.80 -0.81
C PHE A 428 -6.20 -1.03 0.03
N GLN A 429 -7.19 -0.14 -0.08
CA GLN A 429 -8.48 -0.36 0.59
C GLN A 429 -9.22 -1.56 0.00
N SER A 430 -9.16 -1.74 -1.32
CA SER A 430 -9.83 -2.85 -2.00
C SER A 430 -9.19 -4.21 -1.71
N SER A 431 -7.90 -4.23 -1.34
CA SER A 431 -7.14 -5.47 -1.10
C SER A 431 -7.63 -6.31 0.09
N ARG A 432 -8.41 -5.74 1.03
CA ARG A 432 -8.83 -6.34 2.32
C ARG A 432 -7.69 -6.78 3.25
N ILE A 433 -6.44 -6.81 2.78
CA ILE A 433 -5.23 -7.03 3.58
C ILE A 433 -5.11 -5.93 4.64
N PHE A 434 -5.38 -4.70 4.22
CA PHE A 434 -5.27 -3.53 5.06
C PHE A 434 -6.62 -3.10 5.63
N ASN A 435 -6.68 -2.90 6.94
CA ASN A 435 -7.83 -2.30 7.62
C ASN A 435 -7.71 -0.79 7.80
N LYS A 436 -6.51 -0.22 7.63
CA LYS A 436 -6.22 1.20 7.82
C LYS A 436 -5.10 1.65 6.88
N ILE A 437 -5.20 2.87 6.41
CA ILE A 437 -4.18 3.55 5.60
C ILE A 437 -3.81 4.84 6.33
N ILE A 438 -2.53 5.08 6.49
CA ILE A 438 -1.97 6.29 7.06
C ILE A 438 -1.22 7.00 5.94
N LEU A 439 -1.53 8.27 5.71
CA LEU A 439 -0.78 9.14 4.81
C LEU A 439 0.10 10.06 5.64
N SER A 440 1.40 10.07 5.36
CA SER A 440 2.42 10.86 6.05
C SER A 440 3.24 11.62 5.03
N GLY A 441 3.78 12.79 5.41
CA GLY A 441 4.63 13.57 4.52
C GLY A 441 4.87 14.97 5.02
N THR A 442 6.09 15.48 4.82
CA THR A 442 6.46 16.84 5.27
C THR A 442 5.83 17.95 4.43
N GLY A 443 5.51 17.66 3.16
CA GLY A 443 4.84 18.57 2.23
C GLY A 443 3.39 18.17 1.90
N LEU A 444 2.78 17.29 2.68
CA LEU A 444 1.44 16.77 2.40
C LEU A 444 0.36 17.76 2.89
N SER A 445 -0.36 18.38 1.96
CA SER A 445 -1.45 19.30 2.30
C SER A 445 -2.77 18.57 2.59
N MET A 446 -3.66 19.21 3.34
CA MET A 446 -5.03 18.68 3.56
C MET A 446 -5.82 18.54 2.27
N GLY A 447 -5.56 19.40 1.27
CA GLY A 447 -6.14 19.28 -0.06
C GLY A 447 -5.67 17.99 -0.75
N MET A 448 -4.36 17.70 -0.72
CA MET A 448 -3.82 16.45 -1.28
C MET A 448 -4.42 15.21 -0.61
N VAL A 449 -4.60 15.24 0.72
CA VAL A 449 -5.27 14.16 1.44
C VAL A 449 -6.72 14.04 1.00
N GLY A 450 -7.47 15.14 0.98
CA GLY A 450 -8.87 15.17 0.53
C GLY A 450 -9.03 14.67 -0.90
N ASP A 451 -8.13 15.02 -1.82
CA ASP A 451 -8.14 14.57 -3.21
C ASP A 451 -7.83 13.08 -3.34
N ALA A 452 -6.89 12.58 -2.53
CA ALA A 452 -6.55 11.16 -2.48
C ALA A 452 -7.68 10.30 -1.88
N THR A 453 -8.50 10.86 -0.98
CA THR A 453 -9.48 10.10 -0.22
C THR A 453 -10.95 10.42 -0.56
N GLY A 454 -11.22 11.50 -1.29
CA GLY A 454 -12.54 12.15 -1.39
C GLY A 454 -13.63 11.36 -2.13
N CYS A 455 -13.28 10.49 -3.08
CA CYS A 455 -14.29 9.67 -3.77
C CYS A 455 -14.70 8.41 -3.00
N LEU A 456 -14.01 8.08 -1.90
CA LEU A 456 -14.28 6.88 -1.12
C LEU A 456 -15.43 7.10 -0.12
N SER A 457 -15.54 8.33 0.40
CA SER A 457 -16.51 8.71 1.43
C SER A 457 -17.95 8.87 0.92
N ALA A 458 -18.14 9.06 -0.38
CA ALA A 458 -19.47 9.31 -0.96
C ALA A 458 -20.26 8.03 -1.30
N LYS A 459 -19.60 6.86 -1.37
CA LYS A 459 -20.24 5.58 -1.75
C LYS A 459 -20.09 4.47 -0.71
N ALA A 460 -19.12 4.57 0.20
CA ALA A 460 -18.94 3.60 1.29
C ALA A 460 -19.58 4.13 2.58
N VAL A 461 -20.27 3.24 3.29
CA VAL A 461 -21.00 3.47 4.54
C VAL A 461 -20.28 4.46 5.48
N PRO A 462 -20.98 5.45 6.08
CA PRO A 462 -20.40 6.53 6.91
C PRO A 462 -19.66 6.09 8.19
N THR A 463 -19.44 4.80 8.43
CA THR A 463 -18.84 4.25 9.65
C THR A 463 -17.31 4.15 9.63
N LEU A 464 -16.65 4.25 8.46
CA LEU A 464 -15.19 4.31 8.37
C LEU A 464 -14.73 5.78 8.29
N VAL A 465 -14.86 6.48 9.42
CA VAL A 465 -14.42 7.86 9.62
C VAL A 465 -12.98 8.03 9.13
N GLN A 466 -12.80 8.77 8.03
CA GLN A 466 -11.50 9.28 7.60
C GLN A 466 -11.00 10.26 8.65
N GLN A 467 -10.09 9.79 9.48
CA GLN A 467 -9.44 10.58 10.50
C GLN A 467 -8.20 11.24 9.90
N VAL A 468 -8.18 12.57 9.84
CA VAL A 468 -7.08 13.35 9.22
C VAL A 468 -6.31 14.16 10.26
N PHE A 469 -4.98 14.06 10.27
CA PHE A 469 -4.16 14.30 11.46
C PHE A 469 -2.71 14.86 11.14
N SER A 470 -2.14 15.71 12.04
CA SER A 470 -0.99 16.69 11.96
C SER A 470 0.27 16.52 12.87
N ASN A 471 1.35 17.27 12.60
CA ASN A 471 2.61 17.52 13.37
C ASN A 471 2.99 16.59 14.53
N ILE A 472 3.30 15.32 14.25
CA ILE A 472 4.07 14.45 15.14
C ILE A 472 5.48 14.26 14.51
N GLY A 473 6.51 14.06 15.32
CA GLY A 473 7.92 14.26 14.94
C GLY A 473 8.55 15.55 15.47
N CYS A 474 7.75 16.38 16.15
CA CYS A 474 8.28 17.47 16.95
C CYS A 474 8.80 16.99 18.31
N PHE A 475 9.95 17.52 18.71
CA PHE A 475 10.38 17.50 20.10
C PHE A 475 9.29 18.17 20.95
N LYS A 476 8.53 17.38 21.71
CA LYS A 476 7.55 17.90 22.68
C LYS A 476 8.26 18.16 24.01
N GLY A 477 7.66 19.02 24.85
CA GLY A 477 8.25 19.49 26.11
C GLY A 477 8.41 18.44 27.23
N GLN A 478 8.08 17.16 27.02
CA GLN A 478 8.18 16.10 28.05
C GLN A 478 9.24 15.02 27.76
N ASP A 479 10.34 15.41 27.09
CA ASP A 479 11.58 14.63 26.99
C ASP A 479 11.64 13.53 25.88
N PRO A 480 12.81 13.30 25.23
CA PRO A 480 13.99 14.17 25.22
C PRO A 480 13.66 15.52 24.58
N THR A 481 14.01 16.62 25.26
CA THR A 481 13.98 17.93 24.62
C THR A 481 14.90 17.91 23.39
N GLN A 482 14.62 18.74 22.37
CA GLN A 482 15.51 18.86 21.21
C GLN A 482 16.97 19.05 21.59
N GLU A 483 17.20 19.77 22.68
CA GLU A 483 18.50 19.98 23.28
C GLU A 483 19.18 18.69 23.74
N ALA A 484 18.47 17.83 24.48
CA ALA A 484 18.99 16.54 24.91
C ALA A 484 19.39 15.67 23.70
N TYR A 485 18.58 15.69 22.63
CA TYR A 485 18.93 15.02 21.39
C TYR A 485 20.19 15.60 20.74
N ILE A 486 20.30 16.94 20.63
CA ILE A 486 21.49 17.60 20.06
C ILE A 486 22.75 17.27 20.86
N ARG A 487 22.71 17.42 22.19
CA ARG A 487 23.84 17.20 23.09
C ARG A 487 24.31 15.75 23.15
N ARG A 488 23.46 14.81 22.75
CA ARG A 488 23.84 13.41 22.65
C ARG A 488 24.89 13.15 21.56
N TYR A 489 24.85 13.93 20.47
CA TYR A 489 25.76 13.75 19.34
C TYR A 489 26.83 14.83 19.26
N LEU A 490 26.52 16.04 19.72
CA LEU A 490 27.44 17.16 19.69
C LEU A 490 27.96 17.45 21.09
N THR A 491 29.29 17.43 21.26
CA THR A 491 29.93 18.02 22.43
C THR A 491 29.80 19.54 22.32
N LEU A 492 28.97 20.13 23.17
CA LEU A 492 28.73 21.57 23.28
C LEU A 492 28.99 22.00 24.73
N SER A 493 29.87 22.97 24.92
CA SER A 493 30.24 23.50 26.23
C SER A 493 29.23 24.54 26.72
N ASP A 494 28.76 24.40 27.96
CA ASP A 494 27.89 25.42 28.60
C ASP A 494 28.64 26.69 29.00
N ASN A 495 29.98 26.62 29.07
CA ASN A 495 30.82 27.77 29.38
C ASN A 495 31.22 28.56 28.12
N ASP A 496 31.11 27.95 26.94
CA ASP A 496 31.43 28.61 25.68
C ASP A 496 30.21 29.36 25.13
N ILE A 497 30.39 30.66 24.87
CA ILE A 497 29.29 31.52 24.38
C ILE A 497 28.86 31.10 22.97
N SER A 498 29.79 30.63 22.14
CA SER A 498 29.49 30.19 20.77
C SER A 498 28.65 28.92 20.78
N ASP A 499 29.02 27.91 21.58
CA ASP A 499 28.28 26.65 21.68
C ASP A 499 26.87 26.85 22.24
N ARG A 500 26.73 27.64 23.30
CA ARG A 500 25.40 28.03 23.82
C ARG A 500 24.57 28.71 22.75
N ARG A 501 25.15 29.66 22.03
CA ARG A 501 24.47 30.37 20.96
C ARG A 501 24.10 29.41 19.83
N LEU A 502 24.95 28.45 19.48
CA LEU A 502 24.68 27.49 18.42
C LEU A 502 23.47 26.64 18.77
N LEU A 503 23.41 26.14 20.01
CA LEU A 503 22.30 25.35 20.52
C LEU A 503 20.98 26.13 20.51
N GLU A 504 21.01 27.39 20.98
CA GLU A 504 19.86 28.29 20.90
C GLU A 504 19.35 28.43 19.46
N ARG A 505 20.27 28.64 18.50
CA ARG A 505 19.93 28.77 17.08
C ARG A 505 19.35 27.48 16.50
N MET A 506 19.92 26.32 16.83
CA MET A 506 19.39 25.03 16.40
C MET A 506 17.96 24.82 16.91
N LYS A 507 17.72 25.11 18.19
CA LYS A 507 16.39 25.02 18.81
C LYS A 507 15.42 26.01 18.18
N LEU A 508 15.85 27.24 17.91
CA LEU A 508 14.99 28.27 17.32
C LEU A 508 14.56 27.92 15.89
N TRP A 509 15.51 27.62 15.01
CA TRP A 509 15.24 27.43 13.58
C TRP A 509 14.71 26.05 13.23
N PHE A 510 15.06 25.04 14.02
CA PHE A 510 14.64 23.66 13.78
C PHE A 510 13.72 23.13 14.88
N SER A 511 13.09 24.02 15.64
CA SER A 511 12.13 23.65 16.69
C SER A 511 11.11 22.67 16.17
N GLY A 512 11.00 21.52 16.82
CA GLY A 512 10.01 20.51 16.46
C GLY A 512 10.23 19.84 15.10
N ARG A 513 11.43 19.95 14.49
CA ARG A 513 11.75 19.31 13.21
C ARG A 513 12.90 18.32 13.40
N TYR A 514 12.57 17.11 13.88
CA TYR A 514 13.55 16.05 14.14
C TYR A 514 14.43 15.77 12.91
N ARG A 515 13.81 15.62 11.73
CA ARG A 515 14.54 15.31 10.50
C ARG A 515 15.60 16.35 10.17
N LEU A 516 15.23 17.64 10.22
CA LEU A 516 16.17 18.73 9.94
C LEU A 516 17.26 18.83 11.01
N THR A 517 16.92 18.57 12.27
CA THR A 517 17.89 18.60 13.37
C THR A 517 18.93 17.49 13.20
N ALA A 518 18.49 16.26 12.92
CA ALA A 518 19.38 15.13 12.68
C ALA A 518 20.25 15.35 11.44
N SER A 519 19.69 15.82 10.32
CA SER A 519 20.48 16.14 9.12
C SER A 519 21.53 17.22 9.39
N LEU A 520 21.21 18.24 10.18
CA LEU A 520 22.19 19.26 10.55
C LEU A 520 23.32 18.70 11.43
N ILE A 521 22.98 17.86 12.42
CA ILE A 521 23.97 17.16 13.25
C ILE A 521 24.87 16.28 12.36
N GLU A 522 24.30 15.60 11.37
CA GLU A 522 25.05 14.76 10.43
C GLU A 522 26.09 15.58 9.69
N ILE A 523 25.71 16.75 9.17
CA ILE A 523 26.65 17.66 8.51
C ILE A 523 27.76 18.10 9.47
N PHE A 524 27.44 18.41 10.74
CA PHE A 524 28.45 18.77 11.73
C PHE A 524 29.42 17.62 12.03
N LEU A 525 28.94 16.38 12.11
CA LEU A 525 29.78 15.23 12.39
C LEU A 525 30.72 14.88 11.22
N HIS A 526 30.36 15.26 9.99
CA HIS A 526 31.19 15.07 8.80
C HIS A 526 32.05 16.29 8.44
N SER A 527 31.92 17.41 9.17
CA SER A 527 32.64 18.67 8.89
C SER A 527 33.60 18.99 10.04
N GLU A 528 34.76 18.32 10.10
CA GLU A 528 35.67 18.41 11.25
C GLU A 528 36.30 19.80 11.45
N ASP A 529 36.33 20.68 10.43
CA ASP A 529 36.98 22.01 10.51
C ASP A 529 36.11 23.20 10.06
N VAL A 530 34.80 22.99 9.87
CA VAL A 530 33.92 24.07 9.37
C VAL A 530 33.21 24.76 10.54
N PRO A 531 33.20 26.12 10.61
CA PRO A 531 32.50 26.83 11.67
C PRO A 531 31.00 26.47 11.70
N ARG A 532 30.56 25.78 12.76
CA ARG A 532 29.20 25.21 12.89
C ARG A 532 28.08 26.25 12.70
N HIS A 533 28.29 27.49 13.14
CA HIS A 533 27.32 28.57 12.92
C HIS A 533 27.07 28.92 11.46
N ARG A 534 28.09 28.76 10.61
CA ARG A 534 27.99 29.01 9.17
C ARG A 534 27.30 27.87 8.48
N VAL A 535 27.69 26.65 8.81
CA VAL A 535 27.00 25.44 8.34
C VAL A 535 25.50 25.53 8.67
N LEU A 536 25.13 25.94 9.89
CA LEU A 536 23.73 26.15 10.27
C LEU A 536 23.06 27.21 9.39
N THR A 537 23.68 28.38 9.20
CA THR A 537 23.15 29.44 8.32
C THR A 537 22.97 28.96 6.89
N SER A 538 23.99 28.34 6.29
CA SER A 538 23.95 27.82 4.93
C SER A 538 22.92 26.70 4.77
N PHE A 539 22.79 25.84 5.77
CA PHE A 539 21.78 24.77 5.80
C PHE A 539 20.36 25.37 5.83
N ALA A 540 20.10 26.35 6.70
CA ALA A 540 18.81 27.04 6.74
C ALA A 540 18.50 27.80 5.44
N GLU A 541 19.50 28.49 4.87
CA GLU A 541 19.39 29.21 3.60
C GLU A 541 19.06 28.26 2.45
N ARG A 542 19.73 27.11 2.35
CA ARG A 542 19.46 26.10 1.32
C ARG A 542 18.05 25.51 1.44
N LEU A 543 17.57 25.30 2.67
CA LEU A 543 16.24 24.72 2.91
C LEU A 543 15.10 25.71 2.66
N THR A 544 15.30 26.99 2.96
CA THR A 544 14.21 27.98 3.03
C THR A 544 14.31 29.08 1.96
N GLY A 545 15.46 29.19 1.28
CA GLY A 545 15.81 30.35 0.47
C GLY A 545 16.10 31.62 1.30
N PHE A 546 16.05 31.53 2.64
CA PHE A 546 16.22 32.66 3.54
C PHE A 546 17.50 32.56 4.36
N LYS A 547 18.35 33.58 4.22
CA LYS A 547 19.59 33.69 5.00
C LYS A 547 19.31 34.22 6.41
N ILE A 548 19.47 33.35 7.40
CA ILE A 548 19.24 33.71 8.80
C ILE A 548 20.31 34.68 9.33
N THR A 549 19.87 35.73 10.02
CA THR A 549 20.70 36.87 10.47
C THR A 549 20.76 37.01 11.99
N ASP A 550 20.42 35.97 12.73
CA ASP A 550 20.26 35.98 14.19
C ASP A 550 21.57 35.90 14.98
N ALA A 551 22.71 35.72 14.32
CA ALA A 551 24.04 35.70 14.95
C ALA A 551 25.14 36.23 14.01
N ILE A 552 24.92 37.41 13.42
CA ILE A 552 25.87 38.00 12.46
C ILE A 552 27.23 38.27 13.15
N GLU A 553 27.22 38.67 14.41
CA GLU A 553 28.42 38.94 15.20
C GLU A 553 29.38 37.75 15.30
N VAL A 554 28.85 36.52 15.35
CA VAL A 554 29.66 35.29 15.40
C VAL A 554 30.19 34.91 14.01
N ASN A 555 29.46 35.28 12.95
CA ASN A 555 29.81 34.95 11.57
C ASN A 555 30.92 35.84 10.97
N LYS A 556 31.13 37.05 11.49
CA LYS A 556 32.07 38.05 10.94
C LYS A 556 33.56 37.72 11.13
N LYS A 557 33.93 36.78 12.00
CA LYS A 557 35.35 36.48 12.34
C LYS A 557 36.12 35.62 11.33
N PHE A 558 35.49 35.09 10.29
CA PHE A 558 36.13 34.13 9.38
C PHE A 558 35.90 34.50 7.89
N LEU A 559 36.71 34.02 6.95
CA LEU A 559 36.57 34.29 5.50
C LEU A 559 35.50 33.39 4.85
N PRO A 560 34.79 33.79 3.78
CA PRO A 560 33.73 32.97 3.18
C PRO A 560 34.23 31.59 2.73
N ILE A 561 33.50 30.53 3.11
CA ILE A 561 33.73 29.14 2.68
C ILE A 561 32.54 28.76 1.79
N TRP A 562 32.82 28.25 0.58
CA TRP A 562 31.81 27.69 -0.32
C TRP A 562 31.62 26.21 0.06
N ILE A 563 30.39 25.83 0.45
CA ILE A 563 29.98 24.45 0.79
C ILE A 563 29.04 23.95 -0.30
#